data_AF-E9DUC6-F1
#
_entry.id   AF-E9DUC6-F1
#
_cell.length_a   1.000
_cell.length_b   1.000
_cell.length_c   1.000
_cell.angle_alpha   90.00
_cell.angle_beta   90.00
_cell.angle_gamma   90.00
#
_symmetry.space_group_name_H-M   'P 1'
#
loop_
_entity.id
_entity.type
_entity.pdbx_description
1 polymer ?
#
loop_
_entity_poly.entity_id
_entity_poly.type
_entity_poly.pdbx_seq_one_letter_code
_entity_poly.pdbx_strand_id
1 'polypeptide(L)'
;MKFLALPPLALLGLASAQQISIESPRPGTTLHRNRPTDMVVQTQNNGTVQEVSVVLSILPCPDGTCPNAGEDLGTILSAGPFQPTGQPPEQKFSINIPESFPVGYAELLATHFVLTGVSYPDLVGGGT
;
A
#
# COMPACT_ATOMS: atom_id res chain seq x y z
N MET A 1 -15.25 53.29 15.06
CA MET A 1 -13.97 52.55 14.97
C MET A 1 -14.21 51.30 14.14
N LYS A 2 -13.48 51.13 13.03
CA LYS A 2 -13.70 50.08 12.03
C LYS A 2 -12.61 49.02 12.21
N PHE A 3 -12.97 47.86 12.74
CA PHE A 3 -12.05 46.75 12.93
C PHE A 3 -11.89 46.00 11.59
N LEU A 4 -10.68 46.05 11.04
CA LEU A 4 -10.29 45.24 9.89
C LEU A 4 -10.11 43.79 10.36
N ALA A 5 -11.05 42.92 10.01
CA ALA A 5 -10.92 41.47 10.21
C ALA A 5 -10.12 40.88 9.04
N LEU A 6 -8.90 40.39 9.31
CA LEU A 6 -8.13 39.57 8.38
C LEU A 6 -8.68 38.13 8.39
N PRO A 7 -8.97 37.50 7.24
CA PRO A 7 -9.38 36.10 7.20
C PRO A 7 -8.15 35.17 7.40
N PRO A 8 -8.29 34.03 8.10
CA PRO A 8 -7.22 33.05 8.21
C PRO A 8 -7.05 32.30 6.89
N LEU A 9 -5.84 32.33 6.32
CA LEU A 9 -5.44 31.49 5.20
C LEU A 9 -5.37 30.04 5.67
N ALA A 10 -6.31 29.20 5.25
CA ALA A 10 -6.27 27.75 5.48
C ALA A 10 -5.25 27.11 4.52
N LEU A 11 -4.18 26.51 5.06
CA LEU A 11 -3.27 25.66 4.30
C LEU A 11 -4.03 24.39 3.89
N LEU A 12 -4.28 24.20 2.58
CA LEU A 12 -4.69 22.90 2.05
C LEU A 12 -3.47 21.97 2.09
N GLY A 13 -3.43 21.06 3.05
CA GLY A 13 -2.48 19.95 3.02
C GLY A 13 -2.75 19.07 1.81
N LEU A 14 -1.73 18.88 0.96
CA LEU A 14 -1.75 17.85 -0.08
C LEU A 14 -1.70 16.49 0.62
N ALA A 15 -2.84 15.82 0.75
CA ALA A 15 -2.87 14.43 1.17
C ALA A 15 -2.19 13.59 0.07
N SER A 16 -1.01 13.03 0.37
CA SER A 16 -0.40 12.03 -0.48
C SER A 16 -1.31 10.79 -0.47
N ALA A 17 -2.04 10.57 -1.56
CA ALA A 17 -2.77 9.33 -1.77
C ALA A 17 -1.75 8.18 -1.78
N GLN A 18 -1.97 7.18 -0.93
CA GLN A 18 -1.10 6.02 -0.82
C GLN A 18 -1.18 5.24 -2.13
N GLN A 19 -0.03 5.00 -2.76
CA GLN A 19 0.06 4.76 -4.20
C GLN A 19 0.21 3.26 -4.52
N ILE A 20 -0.58 2.40 -3.88
CA ILE A 20 -0.56 0.95 -4.09
C ILE A 20 -1.98 0.39 -4.23
N SER A 21 -2.18 -0.57 -5.13
CA SER A 21 -3.44 -1.28 -5.35
C SER A 21 -3.23 -2.78 -5.53
N ILE A 22 -4.24 -3.56 -5.18
CA ILE A 22 -4.31 -5.00 -5.45
C ILE A 22 -5.18 -5.18 -6.70
N GLU A 23 -4.56 -5.57 -7.82
CA GLU A 23 -5.24 -5.78 -9.10
C GLU A 23 -5.86 -7.19 -9.20
N SER A 24 -5.26 -8.14 -8.49
CA SER A 24 -5.76 -9.51 -8.35
C SER A 24 -5.40 -10.04 -6.96
N PRO A 25 -6.28 -10.82 -6.32
CA PRO A 25 -7.65 -11.14 -6.76
C PRO A 25 -8.58 -9.94 -6.59
N ARG A 26 -9.62 -9.85 -7.44
CA ARG A 26 -10.60 -8.76 -7.35
C ARG A 26 -11.51 -8.95 -6.12
N PRO A 27 -12.06 -7.87 -5.53
CA PRO A 27 -13.03 -7.99 -4.44
C PRO A 27 -14.17 -8.94 -4.79
N GLY A 28 -14.57 -9.78 -3.83
CA GLY A 28 -15.60 -10.81 -4.00
C GLY A 28 -15.11 -12.14 -4.60
N THR A 29 -13.81 -12.27 -4.91
CA THR A 29 -13.24 -13.55 -5.36
C THR A 29 -13.17 -14.55 -4.20
N THR A 30 -13.57 -15.80 -4.47
CA THR A 30 -13.39 -16.92 -3.53
C THR A 30 -11.97 -17.44 -3.58
N LEU A 31 -11.30 -17.45 -2.44
CA LEU A 31 -9.97 -18.03 -2.28
C LEU A 31 -10.05 -19.33 -1.50
N HIS A 32 -9.12 -20.25 -1.79
CA HIS A 32 -9.07 -21.55 -1.14
C HIS A 32 -7.82 -21.67 -0.28
N ARG A 33 -7.97 -22.31 0.88
CA ARG A 33 -6.84 -22.66 1.74
C ARG A 33 -5.94 -23.70 1.08
N ASN A 34 -4.65 -23.67 1.43
CA ASN A 34 -3.63 -24.58 0.94
C ASN A 34 -3.55 -24.64 -0.60
N ARG A 35 -3.96 -23.55 -1.28
CA ARG A 35 -3.96 -23.41 -2.73
C ARG A 35 -3.22 -22.11 -3.07
N PRO A 36 -2.15 -22.17 -3.87
CA PRO A 36 -1.47 -20.97 -4.31
C PRO A 36 -2.44 -20.10 -5.12
N THR A 37 -2.46 -18.81 -4.80
CA THR A 37 -3.23 -17.78 -5.49
C THR A 37 -2.27 -16.68 -5.93
N ASP A 38 -2.42 -16.21 -7.16
CA ASP A 38 -1.66 -15.08 -7.66
C ASP A 38 -2.26 -13.77 -7.17
N MET A 39 -1.51 -13.09 -6.31
CA MET A 39 -1.78 -11.73 -5.88
C MET A 39 -0.93 -10.77 -6.71
N VAL A 40 -1.58 -9.86 -7.43
CA VAL A 40 -0.92 -8.87 -8.26
C VAL A 40 -1.06 -7.51 -7.59
N VAL A 41 0.08 -6.93 -7.25
CA VAL A 41 0.16 -5.64 -6.56
C VAL A 41 0.79 -4.62 -7.50
N GLN A 42 0.09 -3.52 -7.70
CA GLN A 42 0.49 -2.44 -8.60
C GLN A 42 0.79 -1.20 -7.78
N THR A 43 1.82 -0.45 -8.17
CA THR A 43 2.06 0.90 -7.65
C THR A 43 1.97 1.91 -8.79
N GLN A 44 1.55 3.14 -8.48
CA GLN A 44 1.67 4.25 -9.43
C GLN A 44 3.01 4.99 -9.29
N ASN A 45 3.92 4.48 -8.43
CA ASN A 45 5.25 5.06 -8.27
C ASN A 45 6.11 4.73 -9.49
N ASN A 46 6.47 5.77 -10.25
CA ASN A 46 7.34 5.68 -11.42
C ASN A 46 8.75 6.20 -11.10
N GLY A 47 9.30 5.84 -9.94
CA GLY A 47 10.67 6.23 -9.52
C GLY A 47 10.76 7.55 -8.75
N THR A 48 9.65 8.06 -8.21
CA THR A 48 9.65 9.23 -7.34
C THR A 48 9.99 8.89 -5.89
N VAL A 49 9.79 7.64 -5.50
CA VAL A 49 10.16 7.12 -4.17
C VAL A 49 10.98 5.84 -4.31
N GLN A 50 11.82 5.57 -3.31
CA GLN A 50 12.59 4.34 -3.26
C GLN A 50 11.71 3.23 -2.67
N GLU A 51 11.47 2.19 -3.47
CA GLU A 51 10.76 0.99 -3.04
C GLU A 51 11.60 0.19 -2.03
N VAL A 52 10.98 -0.24 -0.93
CA VAL A 52 11.65 -1.05 0.10
C VAL A 52 11.03 -2.43 0.18
N SER A 53 9.77 -2.51 0.60
CA SER A 53 9.12 -3.80 0.86
C SER A 53 7.61 -3.71 0.80
N VAL A 54 6.98 -4.86 0.60
CA VAL A 54 5.53 -5.03 0.74
C VAL A 54 5.24 -6.19 1.67
N VAL A 55 4.24 -6.00 2.52
CA VAL A 55 3.68 -7.07 3.37
C VAL A 55 2.27 -7.35 2.88
N LEU A 56 2.05 -8.59 2.45
CA LEU A 56 0.76 -9.11 2.02
C LEU A 56 0.15 -9.90 3.16
N SER A 57 -1.08 -9.58 3.50
CA SER A 57 -1.75 -10.16 4.64
C SER A 57 -3.24 -10.33 4.41
N ILE A 58 -3.87 -11.13 5.26
CA ILE A 58 -5.30 -11.45 5.19
C ILE A 58 -5.92 -11.34 6.58
N LEU A 59 -7.06 -10.66 6.64
CA LEU A 59 -7.79 -10.40 7.88
C LEU A 59 -9.20 -10.98 7.78
N PRO A 60 -9.66 -11.80 8.73
CA PRO A 60 -11.01 -12.34 8.70
C PRO A 60 -12.03 -11.29 9.15
N CYS A 61 -13.17 -11.23 8.47
CA CYS A 61 -14.25 -10.28 8.72
C CYS A 61 -15.59 -11.02 8.83
N PRO A 62 -15.81 -11.80 9.91
CA PRO A 62 -16.96 -12.70 10.00
C PRO A 62 -18.31 -11.99 9.89
N ASP A 63 -18.41 -10.76 10.38
CA ASP A 63 -19.63 -9.94 10.36
C ASP A 63 -19.73 -9.03 9.12
N GLY A 64 -18.86 -9.22 8.14
CA GLY A 64 -18.76 -8.38 6.94
C GLY A 64 -18.17 -6.98 7.17
N THR A 65 -17.85 -6.65 8.43
CA THR A 65 -17.12 -5.42 8.79
C THR A 65 -15.68 -5.81 9.11
N CYS A 66 -14.74 -5.25 8.35
CA CYS A 66 -13.31 -5.45 8.59
C CYS A 66 -12.74 -4.32 9.45
N PRO A 67 -11.83 -4.62 10.40
CA PRO A 67 -11.03 -3.62 11.08
C PRO A 67 -10.26 -2.75 10.09
N ASN A 68 -9.85 -1.55 10.51
CA ASN A 68 -9.00 -0.73 9.67
C ASN A 68 -7.63 -1.39 9.49
N ALA A 69 -7.07 -1.33 8.26
CA ALA A 69 -5.76 -1.85 7.92
C ALA A 69 -4.61 -1.41 8.85
N GLY A 70 -4.72 -0.22 9.47
CA GLY A 70 -3.72 0.29 10.40
C GLY A 70 -3.83 -0.25 11.84
N GLU A 71 -4.95 -0.89 12.19
CA GLU A 71 -5.20 -1.43 13.54
C GLU A 71 -4.80 -2.89 13.65
N ASP A 72 -5.05 -3.68 12.60
CA ASP A 72 -4.71 -5.10 12.55
C ASP A 72 -4.37 -5.51 11.11
N LEU A 73 -3.20 -6.15 10.95
CA LEU A 73 -2.76 -6.72 9.67
C LEU A 73 -3.25 -8.18 9.51
N GLY A 74 -3.72 -8.82 10.58
CA GLY A 74 -4.16 -10.20 10.57
C GLY A 74 -3.02 -11.19 10.28
N THR A 75 -3.28 -12.14 9.40
CA THR A 75 -2.31 -13.19 9.05
C THR A 75 -1.41 -12.74 7.91
N ILE A 76 -0.10 -12.68 8.14
CA ILE A 76 0.88 -12.38 7.09
C ILE A 76 1.00 -13.58 6.15
N LEU A 77 0.79 -13.33 4.86
CA LEU A 77 0.91 -14.31 3.78
C LEU A 77 2.27 -14.24 3.08
N SER A 78 2.85 -13.05 2.99
CA SER A 78 4.17 -12.80 2.41
C SER A 78 4.73 -11.47 2.94
N ALA A 79 6.04 -11.41 3.14
CA ALA A 79 6.74 -10.18 3.50
C ALA A 79 8.12 -10.18 2.84
N GLY A 80 8.43 -9.15 2.06
CA GLY A 80 9.71 -9.09 1.39
C GLY A 80 9.91 -7.88 0.50
N PRO A 81 11.05 -7.84 -0.23
CA PRO A 81 11.37 -6.74 -1.13
C PRO A 81 10.30 -6.55 -2.20
N PHE A 82 9.95 -5.29 -2.46
CA PHE A 82 9.03 -4.90 -3.52
C PHE A 82 9.84 -4.25 -4.65
N GLN A 83 9.85 -4.88 -5.81
CA GLN A 83 10.60 -4.51 -7.00
C GLN A 83 9.65 -4.58 -8.21
N PRO A 84 8.65 -3.68 -8.26
CA PRO A 84 7.67 -3.69 -9.34
C PRO A 84 8.33 -3.34 -10.67
N THR A 85 7.82 -3.93 -11.75
CA THR A 85 8.32 -3.73 -13.11
C THR A 85 7.16 -3.47 -14.08
N GLY A 86 7.46 -2.92 -15.25
CA GLY A 86 6.43 -2.61 -16.25
C GLY A 86 5.88 -1.19 -16.14
N GLN A 87 4.80 -0.93 -16.88
CA GLN A 87 4.14 0.38 -16.91
C GLN A 87 2.62 0.19 -17.15
N PRO A 88 1.77 0.36 -16.11
CA PRO A 88 2.11 0.73 -14.73
C PRO A 88 2.96 -0.33 -14.00
N PRO A 89 3.84 0.06 -13.04
CA PRO A 89 4.68 -0.90 -12.32
C PRO A 89 3.87 -1.87 -11.46
N GLU A 90 4.06 -3.16 -11.67
CA GLU A 90 3.40 -4.23 -10.91
C GLU A 90 4.38 -5.35 -10.50
N GLN A 91 3.98 -6.12 -9.48
CA GLN A 91 4.66 -7.34 -9.08
C GLN A 91 3.63 -8.42 -8.72
N LYS A 92 3.93 -9.65 -9.12
CA LYS A 92 3.11 -10.83 -8.83
C LYS A 92 3.70 -11.62 -7.67
N PHE A 93 2.83 -12.05 -6.77
CA PHE A 93 3.15 -12.84 -5.61
C PHE A 93 2.30 -14.10 -5.58
N SER A 94 2.91 -15.25 -5.35
CA SER A 94 2.16 -16.47 -5.06
C SER A 94 1.93 -16.54 -3.56
N ILE A 95 0.68 -16.30 -3.14
CA ILE A 95 0.27 -16.36 -1.73
C ILE A 95 -0.47 -17.67 -1.46
N ASN A 96 -0.39 -18.17 -0.23
CA ASN A 96 -1.12 -19.35 0.20
C ASN A 96 -1.85 -19.07 1.51
N ILE A 97 -3.17 -19.26 1.53
CA ILE A 97 -3.97 -19.08 2.74
C ILE A 97 -3.80 -20.33 3.62
N PRO A 98 -3.36 -20.18 4.89
CA PRO A 98 -3.12 -21.33 5.76
C PRO A 98 -4.41 -22.07 6.10
N GLU A 99 -4.30 -23.37 6.36
CA GLU A 99 -5.43 -24.23 6.71
C GLU A 99 -6.22 -23.75 7.94
N SER A 100 -5.52 -23.13 8.89
CA SER A 100 -6.09 -22.59 10.12
C SER A 100 -6.91 -21.32 9.93
N PHE A 101 -6.88 -20.69 8.75
CA PHE A 101 -7.62 -19.46 8.50
C PHE A 101 -9.14 -19.73 8.47
N PRO A 102 -9.96 -18.95 9.21
CA PRO A 102 -11.40 -19.18 9.28
C PRO A 102 -12.07 -19.03 7.90
N VAL A 103 -13.14 -19.79 7.67
CA VAL A 103 -14.00 -19.62 6.47
C VAL A 103 -14.89 -18.41 6.68
N GLY A 104 -14.97 -17.52 5.69
CA GLY A 104 -15.89 -16.39 5.71
C GLY A 104 -15.41 -15.25 4.82
N TYR A 105 -16.05 -14.09 4.96
CA TYR A 105 -15.53 -12.86 4.39
C TYR A 105 -14.19 -12.52 5.03
N ALA A 106 -13.29 -11.99 4.21
CA ALA A 106 -11.96 -11.58 4.60
C ALA A 106 -11.50 -10.44 3.69
N GLU A 107 -10.56 -9.66 4.19
CA GLU A 107 -9.91 -8.59 3.45
C GLU A 107 -8.45 -8.95 3.20
N LEU A 108 -7.97 -8.66 1.99
CA LEU A 108 -6.56 -8.74 1.64
C LEU A 108 -5.95 -7.36 1.79
N LEU A 109 -4.79 -7.30 2.45
CA LEU A 109 -4.10 -6.05 2.72
C LEU A 109 -2.70 -6.10 2.11
N ALA A 110 -2.30 -4.98 1.49
CA ALA A 110 -0.95 -4.74 1.00
C ALA A 110 -0.36 -3.54 1.74
N THR A 111 0.53 -3.78 2.70
CA THR A 111 1.24 -2.72 3.41
C THR A 111 2.51 -2.37 2.65
N HIS A 112 2.62 -1.13 2.21
CA HIS A 112 3.67 -0.65 1.32
C HIS A 112 4.67 0.23 2.06
N PHE A 113 5.94 -0.18 2.07
CA PHE A 113 7.02 0.58 2.67
C PHE A 113 7.89 1.22 1.58
N VAL A 114 7.97 2.54 1.63
CA VAL A 114 8.77 3.36 0.72
C VAL A 114 9.63 4.34 1.51
N LEU A 115 10.81 4.65 0.99
CA LEU A 115 11.60 5.77 1.49
C LEU A 115 11.32 7.00 0.62
N THR A 116 10.89 8.06 1.29
CA THR A 116 10.80 9.39 0.70
C THR A 116 11.97 10.21 1.21
N GLY A 117 12.77 10.71 0.29
CA GLY A 117 13.91 11.56 0.60
C GLY A 117 14.24 12.34 -0.66
N VAL A 118 14.21 13.66 -0.56
CA VAL A 118 14.76 14.52 -1.60
C VAL A 118 16.20 14.09 -1.81
N SER A 119 16.51 13.53 -2.98
CA SER A 119 17.85 13.73 -3.52
C SER A 119 17.99 15.23 -3.63
N TYR A 120 18.75 15.84 -2.73
CA TYR A 120 19.26 17.16 -3.03
C TYR A 120 20.00 17.00 -4.36
N PRO A 121 19.68 17.76 -5.42
CA PRO A 121 20.65 17.88 -6.50
C PRO A 121 21.91 18.37 -5.81
N ASP A 122 23.01 17.62 -5.96
CA ASP A 122 24.32 18.03 -5.51
C ASP A 122 24.51 19.49 -5.91
N LEU A 123 24.44 20.41 -4.96
CA LEU A 123 25.02 21.74 -5.11
C LEU A 123 26.53 21.60 -4.93
N VAL A 124 27.16 20.65 -5.65
CA VAL A 124 28.58 20.72 -5.93
C VAL A 124 28.72 21.84 -6.94
N GLY A 125 28.78 23.06 -6.40
CA GLY A 125 29.18 24.23 -7.15
C GLY A 125 30.51 23.92 -7.82
N GLY A 126 30.48 23.82 -9.14
CA GLY A 126 31.66 24.02 -9.96
C GLY A 126 32.16 25.44 -9.71
N GLY A 127 33.12 25.57 -8.79
CA GLY A 127 33.90 26.77 -8.56
C GLY A 127 35.32 26.51 -9.03
N THR A 128 35.59 26.96 -10.27
CA THR A 128 36.88 27.38 -10.86
C THR A 128 38.17 26.71 -10.39
#